data_AF-A0A1G7SE36-F1
#
_entry.id   AF-A0A1G7SE36-F1
#
_cell.length_a   1.000
_cell.length_b   1.000
_cell.length_c   1.000
_cell.angle_alpha   90.00
_cell.angle_beta   90.00
_cell.angle_gamma   90.00
#
_symmetry.space_group_name_H-M   'P 1'
#
loop_
_entity.id
_entity.type
_entity.pdbx_description
1 polymer ?
#
loop_
_entity_poly.entity_id
_entity_poly.type
_entity_poly.pdbx_seq_one_letter_code
_entity_poly.pdbx_strand_id
1 'polypeptide(L)' 'MTPALRERELAKHDGLIEVVVRGLRDRGVPDGLAVLAARTGWAACHHAVPRWLAEPSTGLDAHLLQAFEDLRTLSR' A
#
# COMPACT_ATOMS: atom_id res chain seq x y z
N MET A 1 10.09 -5.06 19.76
CA MET A 1 8.68 -5.02 19.31
C MET A 1 7.97 -6.20 19.95
N THR A 2 6.88 -5.99 20.71
CA THR A 2 6.17 -7.09 21.37
C THR A 2 5.14 -7.72 20.43
N PRO A 3 4.81 -9.02 20.56
CA PRO A 3 3.86 -9.71 19.68
C PRO A 3 2.49 -9.02 19.59
N ALA A 4 1.94 -8.60 20.72
CA ALA A 4 0.64 -7.91 20.79
C ALA A 4 0.61 -6.55 20.06
N LEU A 5 1.73 -5.83 20.01
CA LEU A 5 1.81 -4.57 19.26
C LEU A 5 1.82 -4.85 17.76
N ARG A 6 2.51 -5.92 17.32
CA ARG A 6 2.51 -6.35 15.92
C ARG A 6 1.13 -6.75 15.44
N GLU A 7 0.41 -7.54 16.22
CA GLU A 7 -0.95 -8.01 15.92
C GLU A 7 -1.94 -6.83 15.81
N ARG A 8 -1.85 -5.86 16.71
CA ARG A 8 -2.68 -4.66 16.67
C ARG A 8 -2.38 -3.77 15.46
N GLU A 9 -1.11 -3.60 15.10
CA GLU A 9 -0.75 -2.85 13.89
C GLU A 9 -1.26 -3.56 12.63
N LEU A 10 -1.14 -4.89 12.55
CA LEU A 10 -1.71 -5.69 11.45
C LEU A 10 -3.24 -5.53 11.34
N ALA A 11 -3.97 -5.59 12.45
CA ALA A 11 -5.42 -5.41 12.46
C ALA A 11 -5.85 -4.00 12.01
N LYS A 12 -5.06 -2.95 12.32
CA LYS A 12 -5.30 -1.60 11.80
C LYS A 12 -5.09 -1.52 10.29
N HIS A 13 -4.12 -2.25 9.76
CA HIS A 13 -3.83 -2.28 8.33
C HIS A 13 -4.95 -2.94 7.54
N ASP A 14 -5.53 -4.02 8.06
CA ASP A 14 -6.66 -4.70 7.42
C ASP A 14 -7.87 -3.76 7.28
N GLY A 15 -8.18 -2.99 8.32
CA GLY A 15 -9.25 -1.99 8.27
C GLY A 15 -9.00 -0.88 7.23
N LEU A 16 -7.75 -0.42 7.09
CA LEU A 16 -7.40 0.58 6.05
C LEU A 16 -7.54 0.02 4.64
N ILE A 17 -7.09 -1.22 4.42
CA ILE A 17 -7.23 -1.90 3.13
C ILE A 17 -8.72 -2.04 2.79
N GLU A 18 -9.56 -2.46 3.74
CA GLU A 18 -11.01 -2.59 3.53
C GLU A 18 -11.68 -1.27 3.13
N VAL A 19 -11.29 -0.15 3.75
CA VAL A 19 -11.79 1.18 3.37
C VAL A 19 -11.42 1.51 1.92
N VAL A 20 -10.18 1.22 1.50
CA VAL A 20 -9.75 1.44 0.12
C VAL A 20 -10.52 0.54 -0.85
N VAL A 21 -10.68 -0.75 -0.52
CA VAL A 21 -11.46 -1.70 -1.33
C VAL A 21 -12.88 -1.18 -1.53
N ARG A 22 -13.55 -0.76 -0.45
CA ARG A 22 -14.90 -0.20 -0.53
C ARG A 22 -14.95 1.03 -1.42
N GLY A 23 -14.03 1.98 -1.23
CA GLY A 23 -13.98 3.19 -2.06
C GLY A 23 -13.70 2.91 -3.54
N LEU A 24 -12.99 1.82 -3.89
CA LEU A 24 -12.79 1.41 -5.28
C LEU A 24 -14.05 0.76 -5.86
N ARG A 25 -14.75 -0.07 -5.08
CA ARG A 25 -16.05 -0.65 -5.46
C ARG A 25 -17.10 0.43 -5.71
N ASP A 26 -17.17 1.43 -4.84
CA ASP A 26 -18.09 2.57 -4.99
C ASP A 26 -17.82 3.39 -6.26
N ARG A 27 -16.60 3.26 -6.84
CA ARG A 27 -16.21 3.85 -8.14
C ARG A 27 -16.40 2.90 -9.32
N GLY A 28 -17.03 1.74 -9.12
CA GLY A 28 -17.29 0.76 -10.18
C GLY A 28 -16.12 -0.16 -10.53
N VAL A 29 -15.06 -0.20 -9.73
CA VAL A 29 -13.95 -1.14 -9.94
C VAL A 29 -14.40 -2.56 -9.60
N PRO A 30 -14.17 -3.57 -10.48
CA PRO A 30 -14.51 -4.96 -10.19
C PRO A 30 -13.87 -5.47 -8.90
N ASP A 31 -14.58 -6.29 -8.15
CA ASP A 31 -14.20 -6.71 -6.80
C ASP A 31 -12.77 -7.25 -6.68
N GLY A 32 -12.40 -8.21 -7.54
CA GLY A 32 -11.06 -8.79 -7.54
C GLY A 32 -9.96 -7.76 -7.81
N LEU A 33 -10.22 -6.79 -8.69
CA LEU A 33 -9.30 -5.70 -8.98
C LEU A 33 -9.24 -4.67 -7.84
N ALA A 34 -10.36 -4.40 -7.17
CA ALA A 34 -10.40 -3.52 -6.01
C ALA A 34 -9.56 -4.09 -4.85
N VAL A 35 -9.71 -5.39 -4.56
CA VAL A 35 -8.91 -6.10 -3.55
C VAL A 35 -7.43 -6.11 -3.91
N LEU A 36 -7.10 -6.44 -5.16
CA LEU A 36 -5.71 -6.46 -5.63
C LEU A 36 -5.07 -5.07 -5.54
N ALA A 37 -5.74 -4.04 -6.07
CA ALA A 37 -5.23 -2.67 -6.05
C ALA A 37 -5.02 -2.15 -4.63
N ALA A 38 -5.96 -2.40 -3.71
CA ALA A 38 -5.84 -1.96 -2.33
C ALA A 38 -4.65 -2.62 -1.60
N ARG A 39 -4.48 -3.94 -1.75
CA ARG A 39 -3.37 -4.68 -1.13
C ARG A 39 -2.02 -4.25 -1.70
N THR A 40 -1.93 -4.13 -3.03
CA THR A 40 -0.69 -3.71 -3.69
C THR A 40 -0.34 -2.26 -3.35
N GLY A 41 -1.33 -1.36 -3.34
CA GLY A 41 -1.13 0.02 -2.92
C GLY A 41 -0.63 0.13 -1.47
N TRP A 42 -1.20 -0.67 -0.57
CA TRP A 42 -0.72 -0.74 0.82
C TRP A 42 0.72 -1.23 0.93
N ALA A 43 1.07 -2.28 0.18
CA ALA A 43 2.44 -2.80 0.13
C ALA A 43 3.44 -1.77 -0.43
N ALA A 44 3.05 -1.03 -1.48
CA ALA A 44 3.86 0.05 -2.04
C ALA A 44 4.07 1.18 -1.02
N CYS A 45 3.03 1.59 -0.29
CA CYS A 45 3.15 2.58 0.80
C CYS A 45 4.10 2.12 1.91
N HIS A 46 3.95 0.89 2.40
CA HIS A 46 4.85 0.32 3.42
C HIS A 46 6.31 0.27 2.96
N HIS A 47 6.54 0.08 1.66
CA HIS A 47 7.87 0.07 1.06
C HIS A 47 8.46 1.50 0.86
N ALA A 48 7.62 2.46 0.48
CA ALA A 48 8.01 3.82 0.13
C ALA A 48 8.22 4.73 1.35
N VAL A 49 7.35 4.63 2.36
CA VAL A 49 7.36 5.54 3.53
C VAL A 49 8.69 5.51 4.29
N PRO A 50 9.30 4.35 4.63
CA PRO A 50 10.58 4.34 5.32
C PRO A 50 11.72 4.95 4.49
N ARG A 51 11.68 4.79 3.15
CA ARG A 51 12.69 5.37 2.24
C ARG A 51 12.55 6.89 2.17
N TRP A 52 11.32 7.37 2.04
CA TRP A 52 11.02 8.79 2.08
C TRP A 52 11.47 9.43 3.39
N LEU A 53 11.20 8.79 4.53
CA LEU A 53 11.65 9.28 5.83
C LEU A 53 13.19 9.31 5.98
N ALA A 54 13.90 8.43 5.27
CA ALA A 54 15.36 8.41 5.24
C ALA A 54 15.96 9.46 4.30
N GLU A 55 15.26 9.81 3.20
CA GLU A 55 15.68 10.81 2.21
C GLU A 55 14.52 11.78 1.89
N PRO A 56 14.23 12.76 2.77
CA PRO A 56 13.06 13.63 2.61
C PRO A 56 13.15 14.61 1.44
N SER A 57 14.33 14.73 0.82
CA SER A 57 14.57 15.58 -0.35
C SER A 57 13.81 15.07 -1.58
N THR A 58 13.51 13.77 -1.63
CA THR A 58 12.68 13.14 -2.65
C THR A 58 11.25 13.05 -2.16
N GLY A 59 10.28 13.41 -3.01
CA GLY A 59 8.86 13.35 -2.64
C GLY A 59 8.37 11.93 -2.39
N LEU A 60 7.38 11.77 -1.50
CA LEU A 60 6.73 10.48 -1.23
C LEU A 60 6.07 9.90 -2.50
N ASP A 61 5.53 10.78 -3.35
CA ASP A 61 4.97 10.43 -4.66
C ASP A 61 6.01 9.77 -5.56
N ALA A 62 7.24 10.29 -5.61
CA ALA A 62 8.33 9.70 -6.38
C ALA A 62 8.70 8.30 -5.87
N HIS A 63 8.76 8.10 -4.55
CA HIS A 63 9.01 6.78 -3.97
C HIS A 63 7.88 5.78 -4.23
N LEU A 64 6.62 6.23 -4.20
CA LEU A 64 5.47 5.39 -4.54
C LEU A 64 5.46 4.99 -6.02
N LEU A 65 5.71 5.95 -6.92
CA LEU A 65 5.82 5.69 -8.35
C LEU A 65 6.92 4.67 -8.63
N GLN A 66 8.10 4.85 -8.02
CA GLN A 66 9.19 3.88 -8.17
C GLN A 66 8.80 2.48 -7.69
N ALA A 67 8.09 2.35 -6.57
CA ALA A 67 7.64 1.06 -6.07
C ALA A 67 6.69 0.34 -7.06
N PHE A 68 5.79 1.08 -7.72
CA PHE A 68 4.93 0.52 -8.76
C PHE A 68 5.69 0.16 -10.03
N GLU A 69 6.68 0.97 -10.43
CA GLU A 69 7.54 0.68 -11.58
C GLU A 69 8.39 -0.59 -11.36
N ASP A 70 8.89 -0.80 -10.15
CA ASP A 70 9.63 -2.01 -9.77
C ASP A 70 8.72 -3.24 -9.87
N LEU A 71 7.50 -3.18 -9.30
CA LEU A 71 6.50 -4.25 -9.42
C LEU A 71 6.13 -4.54 -10.88
N ARG A 72 5.93 -3.50 -11.68
CA ARG A 72 5.63 -3.61 -13.12
C ARG A 72 6.76 -4.31 -13.86
N THR A 73 8.02 -4.02 -13.52
CA THR A 73 9.21 -4.63 -14.13
C THR A 73 9.30 -6.12 -13.82
N LEU A 74 8.93 -6.55 -12.61
CA LEU A 74 8.93 -7.96 -12.21
C LEU A 74 7.82 -8.80 -12.84
N SER A 75 6.74 -8.15 -13.30
CA SER A 75 5.58 -8.80 -13.91
C SER A 75 5.66 -8.95 -15.44
N ARG A 76 6.79 -8.56 -16.04
CA ARG A 76 7.04 -8.64 -17.48
C ARG A 76 7.87 -9.86 -17.87
#